data_AF-A0AAU2Q323-F1
#
_entry.id   AF-A0AAU2Q323-F1
#
_cell.length_a   1.000
_cell.length_b   1.000
_cell.length_c   1.000
_cell.angle_alpha   90.00
_cell.angle_beta   90.00
_cell.angle_gamma   90.00
#
_symmetry.space_group_name_H-M   'P 1'
#
loop_
_entity.id
_entity.type
_entity.pdbx_description
1 polymer ?
#
loop_
_entity_poly.entity_id
_entity_poly.type
_entity_poly.pdbx_seq_one_letter_code
_entity_poly.pdbx_strand_id
1 'polypeptide(L)'
;MAVCILLPLSALVPLLTGCGDTGGLVSAGATATASGPVHLWPDRRGASVPPADPGGAPPEYVKGIPPVRDQDVHAVDPVALVQAELRAHPDTEVGADGMPPRTAAAIRACAKDRAEEEPESCPVLKPYYRDLTGNGKDELIVGIEFPDKMMSVRVYTADPDGRLNRIMATTETVISVELADGDVILRVPSGNHGYELITAWSWDEKQLTMLPTREQIVRVPGNPQAPGSREPGNREPGSRAPGGREPGGREQAPLPVRP
;
A
#
# COMPACT_ATOMS: atom_id res chain seq x y z
N MET A 1 -49.07 27.26 -65.27
CA MET A 1 -50.14 27.48 -64.27
C MET A 1 -49.57 27.22 -62.88
N ALA A 2 -49.74 28.19 -61.97
CA ALA A 2 -49.72 28.18 -60.48
C ALA A 2 -48.83 27.13 -59.77
N VAL A 3 -47.71 27.47 -59.11
CA VAL A 3 -47.53 28.19 -57.82
C VAL A 3 -48.33 27.61 -56.65
N CYS A 4 -47.64 27.04 -55.66
CA CYS A 4 -47.88 27.30 -54.24
C CYS A 4 -46.62 27.00 -53.40
N ILE A 5 -46.01 28.09 -52.95
CA ILE A 5 -44.94 28.21 -51.94
C ILE A 5 -45.53 27.89 -50.57
N LEU A 6 -44.76 27.25 -49.67
CA LEU A 6 -44.76 27.50 -48.22
C LEU A 6 -43.54 26.84 -47.54
N LEU A 7 -42.48 27.64 -47.34
CA LEU A 7 -41.55 27.57 -46.19
C LEU A 7 -42.19 28.38 -45.04
N PRO A 8 -41.69 28.38 -43.78
CA PRO A 8 -40.86 27.43 -43.02
C PRO A 8 -41.40 27.18 -41.58
N LEU A 9 -40.82 26.26 -40.80
CA LEU A 9 -40.82 26.42 -39.33
C LEU A 9 -39.47 26.02 -38.74
N SER A 10 -38.71 27.06 -38.48
CA SER A 10 -37.45 27.09 -37.75
C SER A 10 -37.65 26.60 -36.31
N ALA A 11 -37.00 25.49 -35.95
CA ALA A 11 -36.67 25.23 -34.54
C ALA A 11 -35.22 25.65 -34.32
N LEU A 12 -35.03 26.93 -33.99
CA LEU A 12 -33.80 27.41 -33.35
C LEU A 12 -33.67 26.66 -32.01
N VAL A 13 -32.71 25.75 -31.91
CA VAL A 13 -32.21 25.29 -30.61
C VAL A 13 -31.28 26.37 -30.10
N PRO A 14 -31.57 27.03 -28.96
CA PRO A 14 -30.61 27.94 -28.36
C PRO A 14 -29.46 27.08 -27.83
N LEU A 15 -28.30 27.21 -28.45
CA LEU A 15 -27.02 26.86 -27.83
C LEU A 15 -26.93 27.68 -26.54
N LEU A 16 -27.18 27.05 -25.40
CA LEU A 16 -26.79 27.60 -24.11
C LEU A 16 -25.27 27.59 -24.05
N THR A 17 -24.65 28.63 -24.62
CA THR A 17 -23.28 29.00 -24.32
C THR A 17 -23.26 29.48 -22.87
N GLY A 18 -23.01 28.56 -21.94
CA GLY A 18 -22.54 28.93 -20.63
C GLY A 18 -21.17 29.57 -20.78
N CYS A 19 -21.11 30.89 -20.99
CA CYS A 19 -19.93 31.66 -20.63
C CYS A 19 -19.82 31.58 -19.11
N GLY A 20 -19.23 30.48 -18.62
CA GLY A 20 -18.63 30.50 -17.30
C GLY A 20 -17.61 31.63 -17.32
N ASP A 21 -17.71 32.54 -16.35
CA ASP A 21 -16.64 33.46 -16.05
C ASP A 21 -15.39 32.60 -15.84
N THR A 22 -14.52 32.56 -16.84
CA THR A 22 -13.18 31.99 -16.71
C THR A 22 -12.45 32.98 -15.85
N GLY A 23 -12.71 32.95 -14.54
CA GLY A 23 -12.09 33.83 -13.56
C GLY A 23 -10.63 33.97 -13.94
N GLY A 24 -10.24 35.21 -14.26
CA GLY A 24 -9.05 35.47 -15.07
C GLY A 24 -7.84 34.71 -14.52
N LEU A 25 -6.96 34.26 -15.42
CA LEU A 25 -5.74 33.52 -15.03
C LEU A 25 -5.01 34.28 -13.92
N VAL A 26 -5.10 33.77 -12.70
CA VAL A 26 -4.40 34.33 -11.57
C VAL A 26 -2.99 33.75 -11.62
N SER A 27 -1.99 34.63 -11.57
CA SER A 27 -0.60 34.20 -11.44
C SER A 27 -0.47 33.27 -10.22
N ALA A 28 0.09 32.08 -10.41
CA ALA A 28 0.44 31.18 -9.31
C ALA A 28 1.63 31.69 -8.46
N GLY A 29 2.07 32.94 -8.70
CA GLY A 29 3.30 33.50 -8.16
C GLY A 29 4.52 33.08 -8.96
N ALA A 30 5.68 33.62 -8.58
CA ALA A 30 6.95 33.18 -9.14
C ALA A 30 7.18 31.70 -8.76
N THR A 31 7.40 30.84 -9.76
CA THR A 31 7.90 29.49 -9.50
C THR A 31 9.30 29.60 -8.89
N ALA A 32 9.53 28.95 -7.76
CA ALA A 32 10.85 28.93 -7.14
C ALA A 32 11.88 28.37 -8.13
N THR A 33 13.01 29.04 -8.27
CA THR A 33 14.13 28.54 -9.10
C THR A 33 14.62 27.23 -8.50
N ALA A 34 14.79 26.20 -9.34
CA ALA A 34 15.32 24.92 -8.90
C ALA A 34 16.76 25.09 -8.38
N SER A 35 17.00 24.65 -7.15
CA SER A 35 18.35 24.57 -6.57
C SER A 35 18.93 23.18 -6.82
N GLY A 36 20.08 23.12 -7.48
CA GLY A 36 20.84 21.89 -7.66
C GLY A 36 21.51 21.41 -6.36
N PRO A 37 21.95 20.15 -6.30
CA PRO A 37 22.66 19.63 -5.15
C PRO A 37 24.00 20.35 -4.96
N VAL A 38 24.34 20.68 -3.71
CA VAL A 38 25.67 21.18 -3.33
C VAL A 38 26.54 19.99 -2.94
N HIS A 39 27.69 19.84 -3.59
CA HIS A 39 28.61 18.77 -3.26
C HIS A 39 29.41 19.13 -1.99
N LEU A 40 29.08 18.46 -0.89
CA LEU A 40 29.80 18.59 0.37
C LEU A 40 31.02 17.64 0.36
N TRP A 41 32.17 18.11 0.86
CA TRP A 41 33.43 17.36 0.92
C TRP A 41 33.94 16.83 -0.44
N PRO A 42 34.25 17.73 -1.39
CA PRO A 42 34.65 17.34 -2.76
C PRO A 42 35.88 16.45 -2.85
N ASP A 43 36.77 16.52 -1.85
CA ASP A 43 38.00 15.72 -1.82
C ASP A 43 37.79 14.29 -1.30
N ARG A 44 36.60 13.99 -0.75
CA ARG A 44 36.30 12.64 -0.26
C ARG A 44 36.05 11.71 -1.45
N ARG A 45 36.87 10.66 -1.58
CA ARG A 45 36.56 9.55 -2.50
C ARG A 45 35.31 8.82 -2.04
N GLY A 46 34.27 8.85 -2.87
CA GLY A 46 33.04 8.09 -2.66
C GLY A 46 33.23 6.59 -2.86
N ALA A 47 32.25 5.81 -2.42
CA ALA A 47 32.15 4.40 -2.80
C ALA A 47 31.84 4.27 -4.30
N SER A 48 32.27 3.17 -4.92
CA SER A 48 31.90 2.82 -6.29
C SER A 48 30.77 1.80 -6.30
N VAL A 49 29.83 1.96 -7.23
CA VAL A 49 28.81 0.94 -7.50
C VAL A 49 29.39 -0.03 -8.53
N PRO A 50 29.56 -1.32 -8.20
CA PRO A 50 29.99 -2.31 -9.18
C PRO A 50 28.92 -2.48 -10.27
N PRO A 51 29.30 -2.92 -11.48
CA PRO A 51 28.32 -3.29 -12.49
C PRO A 51 27.45 -4.44 -11.98
N ALA A 52 26.21 -4.49 -12.45
CA ALA A 52 25.31 -5.61 -12.19
C ALA A 52 25.93 -6.93 -12.67
N ASP A 53 25.66 -8.03 -11.95
CA ASP A 53 26.05 -9.36 -12.40
C ASP A 53 25.33 -9.69 -13.72
N PRO A 54 26.06 -10.07 -14.79
CA PRO A 54 25.45 -10.46 -16.05
C PRO A 54 24.45 -11.63 -15.94
N GLY A 55 24.60 -12.50 -14.93
CA GLY A 55 23.72 -13.64 -14.68
C GLY A 55 22.47 -13.31 -13.85
N GLY A 56 22.37 -12.09 -13.33
CA GLY A 56 21.31 -11.68 -12.42
C GLY A 56 21.43 -12.29 -11.02
N ALA A 57 20.37 -12.15 -10.22
CA ALA A 57 20.29 -12.80 -8.91
C ALA A 57 20.17 -14.33 -9.11
N PRO A 58 20.89 -15.15 -8.33
CA PRO A 58 20.68 -16.59 -8.37
C PRO A 58 19.20 -16.93 -8.10
N PRO A 59 18.58 -17.79 -8.92
CA PRO A 59 17.16 -18.12 -8.75
C PRO A 59 16.92 -18.92 -7.47
N GLU A 60 15.84 -18.58 -6.76
CA GLU A 60 15.38 -19.27 -5.56
C GLU A 60 14.25 -20.23 -5.94
N TYR A 61 14.64 -21.40 -6.46
CA TYR A 61 13.67 -22.40 -6.91
C TYR A 61 13.00 -23.14 -5.74
N VAL A 62 11.67 -23.17 -5.80
CA VAL A 62 10.84 -23.93 -4.85
C VAL A 62 11.04 -25.42 -5.08
N LYS A 63 11.44 -26.15 -4.02
CA LYS A 63 11.68 -27.60 -4.09
C LYS A 63 10.44 -28.38 -3.68
N GLY A 64 10.16 -29.49 -4.35
CA GLY A 64 9.10 -30.42 -3.95
C GLY A 64 7.69 -30.00 -4.38
N ILE A 65 7.57 -29.05 -5.31
CA ILE A 65 6.36 -28.75 -6.06
C ILE A 65 6.55 -29.27 -7.49
N PRO A 66 5.56 -29.98 -8.09
CA PRO A 66 5.63 -30.38 -9.49
C PRO A 66 5.77 -29.17 -10.42
N PRO A 67 6.52 -29.27 -11.53
CA PRO A 67 6.56 -28.20 -12.52
C PRO A 67 5.17 -27.87 -13.03
N VAL A 68 4.86 -26.57 -13.15
CA VAL A 68 3.62 -26.10 -13.76
C VAL A 68 3.70 -26.20 -15.28
N ARG A 69 2.55 -26.27 -15.95
CA ARG A 69 2.49 -26.29 -17.42
C ARG A 69 2.28 -24.88 -17.95
N ASP A 70 2.89 -24.56 -19.09
CA ASP A 70 2.66 -23.30 -19.81
C ASP A 70 2.88 -22.03 -18.96
N GLN A 71 3.75 -22.14 -17.94
CA GLN A 71 4.03 -21.13 -16.91
C GLN A 71 2.79 -20.71 -16.10
N ASP A 72 1.78 -21.57 -16.00
CA ASP A 72 0.54 -21.28 -15.30
C ASP A 72 0.66 -21.48 -13.79
N VAL A 73 0.88 -20.37 -13.07
CA VAL A 73 0.95 -20.36 -11.61
C VAL A 73 -0.42 -20.52 -10.93
N HIS A 74 -1.55 -20.38 -11.64
CA HIS A 74 -2.88 -20.56 -11.04
C HIS A 74 -3.15 -22.03 -10.67
N ALA A 75 -2.40 -22.96 -11.26
CA ALA A 75 -2.45 -24.38 -10.93
C ALA A 75 -1.72 -24.72 -9.62
N VAL A 76 -1.04 -23.75 -9.00
CA VAL A 76 -0.26 -23.95 -7.77
C VAL A 76 -1.17 -23.81 -6.55
N ASP A 77 -1.18 -24.83 -5.69
CA ASP A 77 -1.77 -24.72 -4.35
C ASP A 77 -0.86 -23.83 -3.47
N PRO A 78 -1.34 -22.65 -2.99
CA PRO A 78 -0.54 -21.72 -2.21
C PRO A 78 -0.16 -22.29 -0.83
N VAL A 79 -0.97 -23.16 -0.23
CA VAL A 79 -0.64 -23.82 1.04
C VAL A 79 0.44 -24.86 0.81
N ALA A 80 0.29 -25.71 -0.22
CA ALA A 80 1.31 -26.70 -0.57
C ALA A 80 2.66 -26.04 -0.90
N LEU A 81 2.64 -24.91 -1.62
CA LEU A 81 3.80 -24.07 -1.91
C LEU A 81 4.51 -23.61 -0.64
N VAL A 82 3.79 -22.97 0.29
CA VAL A 82 4.39 -22.49 1.55
C VAL A 82 4.88 -23.65 2.42
N GLN A 83 4.15 -24.77 2.45
CA GLN A 83 4.61 -25.98 3.14
C GLN A 83 5.89 -26.56 2.52
N ALA A 84 6.09 -26.42 1.21
CA ALA A 84 7.30 -26.86 0.52
C ALA A 84 8.51 -25.99 0.91
N GLU A 85 8.32 -24.69 0.95
CA GLU A 85 9.33 -23.73 1.44
C GLU A 85 9.74 -24.05 2.88
N LEU A 86 8.78 -24.34 3.77
CA LEU A 86 9.08 -24.74 5.15
C LEU A 86 9.91 -26.01 5.26
N ARG A 87 9.72 -26.97 4.34
CA ARG A 87 10.54 -28.18 4.31
C ARG A 87 11.95 -27.90 3.81
N ALA A 88 12.11 -26.92 2.91
CA ALA A 88 13.41 -26.52 2.38
C ALA A 88 14.23 -25.69 3.39
N HIS A 89 13.56 -24.95 4.28
CA HIS A 89 14.18 -24.04 5.25
C HIS A 89 13.67 -24.30 6.69
N PRO A 90 13.86 -25.51 7.26
CA PRO A 90 13.23 -25.90 8.52
C PRO A 90 13.72 -25.11 9.75
N ASP A 91 14.95 -24.58 9.70
CA ASP A 91 15.62 -23.91 10.82
C ASP A 91 15.73 -22.39 10.65
N THR A 92 15.01 -21.81 9.66
CA THR A 92 15.03 -20.37 9.38
C THR A 92 13.84 -19.70 10.04
N GLU A 93 14.05 -18.97 11.13
CA GLU A 93 12.97 -18.34 11.91
C GLU A 93 12.76 -16.84 11.60
N VAL A 94 13.78 -16.16 11.07
CA VAL A 94 13.79 -14.70 10.84
C VAL A 94 14.26 -14.34 9.43
N GLY A 95 14.02 -13.09 9.03
CA GLY A 95 14.36 -12.57 7.70
C GLY A 95 13.28 -12.84 6.64
N ALA A 96 13.63 -12.64 5.37
CA ALA A 96 12.71 -12.83 4.23
C ALA A 96 12.16 -14.27 4.15
N ASP A 97 12.99 -15.24 4.52
CA ASP A 97 12.66 -16.67 4.47
C ASP A 97 12.18 -17.22 5.81
N GLY A 98 12.33 -16.41 6.86
CA GLY A 98 12.01 -16.76 8.23
C GLY A 98 10.56 -17.18 8.41
N MET A 99 10.36 -18.27 9.16
CA MET A 99 9.06 -18.67 9.65
C MET A 99 9.10 -18.84 11.18
N PRO A 100 8.37 -18.01 11.95
CA PRO A 100 8.24 -18.21 13.38
C PRO A 100 7.70 -19.61 13.69
N PRO A 101 8.21 -20.31 14.72
CA PRO A 101 7.83 -21.70 15.01
C PRO A 101 6.33 -21.93 15.15
N ARG A 102 5.61 -20.96 15.74
CA ARG A 102 4.15 -21.01 15.89
C ARG A 102 3.44 -20.95 14.53
N THR A 103 3.88 -20.05 13.65
CA THR A 103 3.35 -19.94 12.28
C THR A 103 3.66 -21.19 11.48
N ALA A 104 4.90 -21.70 11.55
CA ALA A 104 5.30 -22.92 10.87
C ALA A 104 4.45 -24.13 11.29
N ALA A 105 4.13 -24.24 12.58
CA ALA A 105 3.24 -25.28 13.09
C ALA A 105 1.81 -25.14 12.57
N ALA A 106 1.26 -23.92 12.53
CA ALA A 106 -0.06 -23.65 11.98
C ALA A 106 -0.14 -23.98 10.48
N ILE A 107 0.87 -23.60 9.69
CA ILE A 107 0.93 -23.90 8.24
C ILE A 107 0.96 -25.41 7.97
N ARG A 108 1.70 -26.17 8.78
CA ARG A 108 1.75 -27.64 8.67
C ARG A 108 0.40 -28.30 8.97
N ALA A 109 -0.48 -27.63 9.72
CA ALA A 109 -1.81 -28.11 10.04
C ALA A 109 -2.89 -27.67 9.02
N CYS A 110 -2.58 -26.76 8.09
CA CYS A 110 -3.52 -26.35 7.05
C CYS A 110 -3.88 -27.54 6.15
N ALA A 111 -5.16 -27.62 5.76
CA ALA A 111 -5.59 -28.51 4.69
C ALA A 111 -5.11 -27.98 3.33
N LYS A 112 -5.00 -28.87 2.35
CA LYS A 112 -4.54 -28.53 0.99
C LYS A 112 -5.67 -27.95 0.13
N ASP A 113 -6.89 -28.45 0.34
CA ASP A 113 -8.07 -28.05 -0.41
C ASP A 113 -8.90 -27.11 0.46
N ARG A 114 -8.72 -25.79 0.30
CA ARG A 114 -9.50 -24.83 1.08
C ARG A 114 -10.98 -24.97 0.74
N ALA A 115 -11.75 -25.57 1.64
CA ALA A 115 -13.19 -25.32 1.65
C ALA A 115 -13.42 -23.83 1.95
N GLU A 116 -14.49 -23.23 1.42
CA GLU A 116 -14.85 -21.83 1.73
C GLU A 116 -15.04 -21.58 3.25
N GLU A 117 -15.16 -22.66 4.04
CA GLU A 117 -15.23 -22.71 5.50
C GLU A 117 -13.94 -23.31 6.12
N GLU A 118 -12.76 -22.98 5.60
CA GLU A 118 -11.52 -23.28 6.32
C GLU A 118 -11.46 -22.53 7.66
N PRO A 119 -10.87 -23.15 8.70
CA PRO A 119 -10.81 -22.54 10.01
C PRO A 119 -10.06 -21.20 9.95
N GLU A 120 -10.40 -20.29 10.86
CA GLU A 120 -9.69 -19.04 11.15
C GLU A 120 -8.19 -19.22 11.54
N SER A 121 -7.57 -20.37 11.23
CA SER A 121 -6.28 -20.83 11.75
C SER A 121 -5.17 -21.04 10.70
N CYS A 122 -5.46 -21.08 9.39
CA CYS A 122 -4.40 -21.17 8.39
C CYS A 122 -3.84 -19.77 8.08
N PRO A 123 -2.56 -19.48 8.39
CA PRO A 123 -2.01 -18.13 8.23
C PRO A 123 -1.69 -17.77 6.78
N VAL A 124 -1.81 -18.72 5.83
CA VAL A 124 -1.61 -18.43 4.41
C VAL A 124 -2.86 -17.71 3.88
N LEU A 125 -2.69 -16.49 3.39
CA LEU A 125 -3.80 -15.69 2.85
C LEU A 125 -4.23 -16.20 1.46
N LYS A 126 -5.38 -15.71 0.99
CA LYS A 126 -5.80 -15.93 -0.40
C LYS A 126 -4.75 -15.34 -1.35
N PRO A 127 -4.29 -16.08 -2.36
CA PRO A 127 -3.29 -15.57 -3.30
C PRO A 127 -3.88 -14.52 -4.24
N TYR A 128 -3.00 -13.67 -4.76
CA TYR A 128 -3.30 -12.76 -5.88
C TYR A 128 -2.42 -13.13 -7.07
N TYR A 129 -2.97 -12.89 -8.27
CA TYR A 129 -2.31 -13.20 -9.53
C TYR A 129 -2.31 -11.96 -10.41
N ARG A 130 -1.13 -11.63 -10.94
CA ARG A 130 -0.94 -10.48 -11.83
C ARG A 130 0.33 -10.64 -12.63
N ASP A 131 0.32 -10.27 -13.90
CA ASP A 131 1.53 -10.06 -14.70
C ASP A 131 2.36 -8.88 -14.12
N LEU A 132 3.42 -9.22 -13.40
CA LEU A 132 4.37 -8.29 -12.79
C LEU A 132 5.67 -8.20 -13.61
N THR A 133 5.96 -9.22 -14.41
CA THR A 133 7.17 -9.29 -15.23
C THR A 133 7.00 -8.71 -16.64
N GLY A 134 5.75 -8.44 -17.05
CA GLY A 134 5.41 -7.89 -18.37
C GLY A 134 5.43 -8.92 -19.49
N ASN A 135 5.50 -10.21 -19.18
CA ASN A 135 5.63 -11.29 -20.16
C ASN A 135 4.27 -11.87 -20.62
N GLY A 136 3.15 -11.32 -20.13
CA GLY A 136 1.80 -11.79 -20.42
C GLY A 136 1.37 -13.02 -19.62
N LYS A 137 2.15 -13.44 -18.62
CA LYS A 137 1.84 -14.50 -17.66
C LYS A 137 1.73 -13.89 -16.28
N ASP A 138 0.79 -14.40 -15.49
CA ASP A 138 0.66 -13.93 -14.11
C ASP A 138 1.78 -14.50 -13.23
N GLU A 139 2.26 -13.69 -12.31
CA GLU A 139 2.99 -14.10 -11.13
C GLU A 139 2.02 -14.38 -9.96
N LEU A 140 2.44 -15.26 -9.05
CA LEU A 140 1.70 -15.63 -7.85
C LEU A 140 2.22 -14.84 -6.64
N ILE A 141 1.33 -14.10 -5.99
CA ILE A 141 1.60 -13.33 -4.77
C ILE A 141 0.93 -14.03 -3.58
N VAL A 142 1.72 -14.34 -2.55
CA VAL A 142 1.27 -15.01 -1.32
C VAL A 142 1.61 -14.16 -0.11
N GLY A 143 0.59 -13.85 0.70
CA GLY A 143 0.75 -13.30 2.04
C GLY A 143 0.67 -14.40 3.10
N ILE A 144 1.49 -14.31 4.15
CA ILE A 144 1.50 -15.23 5.28
C ILE A 144 1.47 -14.42 6.57
N GLU A 145 0.40 -14.54 7.36
CA GLU A 145 0.24 -13.82 8.62
C GLU A 145 1.11 -14.40 9.73
N PHE A 146 1.86 -13.52 10.40
CA PHE A 146 2.67 -13.84 11.57
C PHE A 146 2.04 -13.18 12.81
N PRO A 147 2.47 -13.56 14.03
CA PRO A 147 2.14 -12.83 15.24
C PRO A 147 2.50 -11.33 15.16
N ASP A 148 1.92 -10.53 16.06
CA ASP A 148 2.24 -9.11 16.23
C ASP A 148 2.04 -8.23 14.97
N LYS A 149 1.08 -8.60 14.13
CA LYS A 149 0.74 -7.91 12.86
C LYS A 149 1.87 -7.92 11.83
N MET A 150 2.85 -8.80 12.00
CA MET A 150 3.82 -9.06 10.96
C MET A 150 3.21 -9.95 9.87
N MET A 151 3.72 -9.84 8.66
CA MET A 151 3.41 -10.78 7.58
C MET A 151 4.61 -10.98 6.66
N SER A 152 4.73 -12.17 6.11
CA SER A 152 5.62 -12.41 4.96
C SER A 152 4.84 -12.17 3.67
N VAL A 153 5.41 -11.41 2.74
CA VAL A 153 4.91 -11.21 1.37
C VAL A 153 5.91 -11.85 0.43
N ARG A 154 5.45 -12.80 -0.39
CA ARG A 154 6.28 -13.54 -1.34
C ARG A 154 5.67 -13.52 -2.72
N VAL A 155 6.53 -13.44 -3.74
CA VAL A 155 6.12 -13.45 -5.15
C VAL A 155 6.89 -14.53 -5.89
N TYR A 156 6.19 -15.26 -6.74
CA TYR A 156 6.72 -16.37 -7.52
C TYR A 156 6.37 -16.20 -8.99
N THR A 157 7.35 -16.47 -9.85
CA THR A 157 7.14 -16.68 -11.28
C THR A 157 7.41 -18.15 -11.63
N ALA A 158 7.02 -18.56 -12.83
CA ALA A 158 7.33 -19.87 -13.38
C ALA A 158 8.25 -19.73 -14.57
N ASP A 159 9.37 -20.45 -14.54
CA ASP A 159 10.29 -20.55 -15.68
C ASP A 159 9.64 -21.33 -16.84
N PRO A 160 10.14 -21.20 -18.08
CA PRO A 160 9.63 -21.95 -19.23
C PRO A 160 9.63 -23.48 -19.07
N ASP A 161 10.49 -24.02 -18.20
CA ASP A 161 10.53 -25.44 -17.85
C ASP A 161 9.53 -25.86 -16.75
N GLY A 162 8.73 -24.91 -16.27
CA GLY A 162 7.69 -25.08 -15.27
C GLY A 162 8.16 -24.97 -13.83
N ARG A 163 9.45 -24.75 -13.56
CA ARG A 163 9.93 -24.60 -12.18
C ARG A 163 9.52 -23.24 -11.60
N LEU A 164 9.03 -23.26 -10.37
CA LEU A 164 8.68 -22.03 -9.64
C LEU A 164 9.94 -21.39 -9.06
N ASN A 165 10.15 -20.12 -9.39
CA ASN A 165 11.21 -19.28 -8.87
C ASN A 165 10.61 -18.18 -7.97
N ARG A 166 11.10 -18.05 -6.74
CA ARG A 166 10.69 -16.98 -5.83
C ARG A 166 11.49 -15.72 -6.14
N ILE A 167 10.80 -14.73 -6.71
CA ILE A 167 11.39 -13.48 -7.19
C ILE A 167 11.22 -12.31 -6.22
N MET A 168 10.47 -12.49 -5.14
CA MET A 168 10.39 -11.53 -4.03
C MET A 168 10.09 -12.27 -2.74
N ALA A 169 10.75 -11.88 -1.65
CA ALA A 169 10.37 -12.27 -0.31
C ALA A 169 10.73 -11.15 0.67
N THR A 170 9.80 -10.78 1.53
CA THR A 170 10.05 -9.87 2.65
C THR A 170 9.11 -10.20 3.81
N THR A 171 9.49 -9.77 5.01
CA THR A 171 8.71 -9.97 6.24
C THR A 171 8.68 -8.67 7.01
N GLU A 172 7.50 -8.08 7.16
CA GLU A 172 7.32 -6.72 7.69
C GLU A 172 6.05 -6.59 8.52
N THR A 173 5.94 -5.52 9.32
CA THR A 173 4.69 -5.11 9.96
C THR A 173 3.84 -4.32 8.96
N VAL A 174 3.00 -5.02 8.20
CA VAL A 174 2.32 -4.43 7.05
C VAL A 174 1.00 -3.76 7.44
N ILE A 175 0.79 -2.56 6.90
CA ILE A 175 -0.48 -1.81 6.94
C ILE A 175 -1.33 -2.19 5.73
N SER A 176 -0.73 -2.18 4.53
CA SER A 176 -1.37 -2.65 3.30
C SER A 176 -0.36 -3.20 2.30
N VAL A 177 -0.83 -4.12 1.46
CA VAL A 177 -0.15 -4.58 0.23
C VAL A 177 -1.03 -4.17 -0.94
N GLU A 178 -0.45 -3.45 -1.90
CA GLU A 178 -1.15 -2.88 -3.05
C GLU A 178 -0.43 -3.26 -4.35
N LEU A 179 -1.17 -3.30 -5.45
CA LEU A 179 -0.62 -3.52 -6.79
C LEU A 179 -0.85 -2.29 -7.65
N ALA A 180 0.19 -1.78 -8.29
CA ALA A 180 0.10 -0.69 -9.26
C ALA A 180 1.21 -0.79 -10.30
N ASP A 181 0.86 -0.73 -11.58
CA ASP A 181 1.84 -0.65 -12.69
C ASP A 181 2.91 -1.76 -12.71
N GLY A 182 2.55 -2.97 -12.30
CA GLY A 182 3.50 -4.09 -12.19
C GLY A 182 4.30 -4.12 -10.88
N ASP A 183 4.11 -3.14 -10.00
CA ASP A 183 4.76 -3.08 -8.69
C ASP A 183 3.93 -3.75 -7.60
N VAL A 184 4.64 -4.38 -6.66
CA VAL A 184 4.11 -4.76 -5.35
C VAL A 184 4.50 -3.69 -4.34
N ILE A 185 3.50 -2.98 -3.80
CA ILE A 185 3.70 -1.85 -2.90
C ILE A 185 3.35 -2.25 -1.48
N LEU A 186 4.31 -2.15 -0.57
CA LEU A 186 4.11 -2.37 0.86
C LEU A 186 4.06 -1.02 1.57
N ARG A 187 3.05 -0.83 2.42
CA ARG A 187 2.97 0.27 3.37
C ARG A 187 3.19 -0.28 4.77
N VAL A 188 4.17 0.24 5.50
CA VAL A 188 4.54 -0.21 6.85
C VAL A 188 4.75 1.00 7.77
N PRO A 189 4.67 0.87 9.10
CA PRO A 189 5.04 1.95 10.01
C PRO A 189 6.52 2.30 9.85
N SER A 190 6.86 3.59 9.73
CA SER A 190 8.26 4.03 9.54
C SER A 190 9.11 4.06 10.82
N GLY A 191 8.54 3.74 11.98
CA GLY A 191 9.11 4.01 13.30
C GLY A 191 8.95 5.46 13.77
N ASN A 192 8.61 6.41 12.89
CA ASN A 192 8.27 7.78 13.25
C ASN A 192 6.75 7.94 13.40
N HIS A 193 6.31 8.55 14.50
CA HIS A 193 4.88 8.79 14.74
C HIS A 193 4.24 9.64 13.65
N GLY A 194 3.16 9.14 13.04
CA GLY A 194 2.47 9.84 11.96
C GLY A 194 3.13 9.73 10.59
N TYR A 195 4.03 8.74 10.41
CA TYR A 195 4.67 8.46 9.13
C TYR A 195 4.66 6.96 8.79
N GLU A 196 4.51 6.69 7.50
CA GLU A 196 4.61 5.36 6.92
C GLU A 196 5.87 5.27 6.04
N LEU A 197 6.46 4.09 5.97
CA LEU A 197 7.43 3.72 4.96
C LEU A 197 6.67 3.01 3.84
N ILE A 198 6.84 3.49 2.61
CA ILE A 198 6.26 2.91 1.40
C ILE A 198 7.40 2.37 0.56
N THR A 199 7.39 1.07 0.30
CA THR A 199 8.38 0.41 -0.57
C THR A 199 7.65 -0.19 -1.78
N ALA A 200 8.07 0.20 -2.98
CA ALA A 200 7.61 -0.41 -4.23
C ALA A 200 8.67 -1.40 -4.73
N TRP A 201 8.23 -2.63 -4.96
CA TRP A 201 9.03 -3.70 -5.53
C TRP A 201 8.66 -3.87 -6.99
N SER A 202 9.65 -3.77 -7.88
CA SER A 202 9.46 -3.87 -9.33
C SER A 202 10.35 -4.96 -9.91
N TRP A 203 9.88 -5.62 -10.97
CA TRP A 203 10.68 -6.58 -11.72
C TRP A 203 11.91 -5.91 -12.37
N ASP A 204 13.08 -6.52 -12.21
CA ASP A 204 14.28 -6.17 -12.97
C ASP A 204 14.66 -7.33 -13.90
N GLU A 205 14.54 -7.12 -15.21
CA GLU A 205 14.82 -8.15 -16.22
C GLU A 205 16.26 -8.65 -16.22
N LYS A 206 17.22 -7.84 -15.76
CA LYS A 206 18.64 -8.22 -15.73
C LYS A 206 18.98 -9.00 -14.47
N GLN A 207 18.34 -8.66 -13.37
CA GLN A 207 18.51 -9.35 -12.09
C GLN A 207 17.57 -10.56 -11.95
N LEU A 208 16.59 -10.71 -12.83
CA LEU A 208 15.63 -11.82 -12.82
C LEU A 208 14.94 -11.98 -11.46
N THR A 209 14.71 -10.85 -10.78
CA THR A 209 14.12 -10.76 -9.44
C THR A 209 13.45 -9.41 -9.27
N MET A 210 12.56 -9.28 -8.27
CA MET A 210 11.98 -8.00 -7.90
C MET A 210 12.92 -7.25 -6.95
N LEU A 211 13.16 -5.98 -7.25
CA LEU A 211 14.00 -5.09 -6.44
C LEU A 211 13.14 -4.00 -5.78
N PRO A 212 13.50 -3.52 -4.58
CA PRO A 212 12.88 -2.35 -4.00
C PRO A 212 13.36 -1.11 -4.75
N THR A 213 12.68 -0.73 -5.83
CA THR A 213 13.09 0.35 -6.75
C THR A 213 12.78 1.74 -6.18
N ARG A 214 11.83 1.81 -5.24
CA ARG A 214 11.43 3.05 -4.58
C ARG A 214 11.11 2.79 -3.12
N GLU A 215 11.68 3.62 -2.25
CA GLU A 215 11.41 3.61 -0.82
C GLU A 215 11.23 5.04 -0.31
N GLN A 216 10.15 5.31 0.41
CA GLN A 216 9.80 6.66 0.87
C GLN A 216 9.17 6.64 2.26
N ILE A 217 9.64 7.53 3.13
CA ILE A 217 8.95 7.85 4.38
C ILE A 217 8.00 9.02 4.11
N VAL A 218 6.69 8.79 4.24
CA VAL A 218 5.65 9.77 3.97
C VAL A 218 4.85 10.09 5.22
N ARG A 219 4.47 11.36 5.39
CA ARG A 219 3.58 11.76 6.49
C ARG A 219 2.16 11.30 6.18
N VAL A 220 1.56 10.54 7.08
CA VAL A 220 0.14 10.18 6.94
C VAL A 220 -0.71 11.42 7.26
N PRO A 221 -1.74 11.74 6.47
CA PRO A 221 -2.68 12.80 6.84
C PRO A 221 -3.25 12.52 8.23
N GLY A 222 -3.22 13.50 9.12
CA GLY A 222 -3.82 13.37 10.44
C GLY A 222 -5.33 13.13 10.27
N ASN A 223 -5.86 12.05 10.84
CA ASN A 223 -7.28 11.79 10.80
C ASN A 223 -8.01 12.90 11.58
N PRO A 224 -8.88 13.74 10.97
CA PRO A 224 -9.60 14.80 11.70
C PRO A 224 -10.54 14.26 12.78
N GLN A 225 -10.79 12.95 12.79
CA GLN A 225 -11.72 12.25 13.68
C GLN A 225 -11.06 11.49 14.83
N ALA A 226 -9.79 11.77 15.16
CA ALA A 226 -9.27 11.32 16.46
C ALA A 226 -9.94 12.15 17.58
N PRO A 227 -10.82 11.56 18.43
CA PRO A 227 -11.37 12.29 19.56
C PRO A 227 -10.30 12.32 20.64
N GLY A 228 -9.51 13.39 20.70
CA GLY A 228 -8.50 13.49 21.76
C GLY A 228 -7.64 14.74 21.79
N SER A 229 -7.33 15.37 20.66
CA SER A 229 -6.50 16.57 20.64
C SER A 229 -7.34 17.82 20.36
N ARG A 230 -8.22 18.19 21.30
CA ARG A 230 -8.56 19.60 21.44
C ARG A 230 -7.34 20.28 22.05
N GLU A 231 -6.52 20.86 21.19
CA GLU A 231 -5.55 21.89 21.58
C GLU A 231 -6.30 22.94 22.41
N PRO A 232 -5.78 23.38 23.57
CA PRO A 232 -6.44 24.42 24.36
C PRO A 232 -6.47 25.70 23.53
N GLY A 233 -7.65 26.00 22.98
CA GLY A 233 -7.85 27.21 22.20
C GLY A 233 -7.43 28.44 23.00
N ASN A 234 -6.53 29.21 22.40
CA ASN A 234 -6.24 30.59 22.78
C ASN A 234 -7.55 31.34 22.99
N ARG A 235 -7.97 31.53 24.25
CA ARG A 235 -8.97 32.54 24.59
C ARG A 235 -8.23 33.87 24.65
N GLU A 236 -8.34 34.65 23.59
CA GLU A 236 -8.11 36.09 23.67
C GLU A 236 -9.10 36.71 24.68
N PRO A 237 -8.63 37.52 25.63
CA PRO A 237 -9.49 38.21 26.58
C PRO A 237 -9.95 39.57 26.02
N GLY A 238 -11.22 39.68 25.68
CA GLY A 238 -11.89 40.96 25.40
C GLY A 238 -13.34 40.71 24.96
N SER A 239 -14.37 41.43 25.39
CA SER A 239 -14.48 42.62 26.21
C SER A 239 -15.88 42.56 26.83
N ARG A 240 -15.99 42.75 28.15
CA ARG A 240 -17.28 42.95 28.81
C ARG A 240 -17.79 44.35 28.45
N ALA A 241 -19.01 44.44 27.95
CA ALA A 241 -19.81 45.67 27.99
C ALA A 241 -21.06 45.43 28.87
N PRO A 242 -21.55 46.46 29.60
CA PRO A 242 -22.39 46.29 30.79
C PRO A 242 -23.87 46.58 30.53
N GLY A 243 -24.73 46.03 31.41
CA GLY A 243 -26.12 46.47 31.62
C GLY A 243 -27.16 45.43 31.20
N GLY A 244 -28.15 45.06 32.01
CA GLY A 244 -28.48 45.50 33.35
C GLY A 244 -29.67 44.73 33.94
N ARG A 245 -29.77 44.86 35.27
CA ARG A 245 -30.99 44.89 36.10
C ARG A 245 -31.89 43.63 36.12
N GLU A 246 -31.66 42.84 37.17
CA GLU A 246 -32.62 41.97 37.88
C GLU A 246 -33.84 42.77 38.42
N PRO A 247 -35.02 42.14 38.69
CA PRO A 247 -35.14 41.36 39.93
C PRO A 247 -36.14 40.19 39.95
N GLY A 248 -35.87 39.23 40.85
CA GLY A 248 -36.89 38.73 41.77
C GLY A 248 -37.19 37.22 41.71
N GLY A 249 -36.90 36.52 42.82
CA GLY A 249 -37.49 35.23 43.13
C GLY A 249 -36.67 34.38 44.11
N ARG A 250 -36.82 34.63 45.41
CA ARG A 250 -36.32 33.81 46.53
C ARG A 250 -36.81 32.36 46.43
N GLU A 251 -36.04 31.39 46.93
CA GLU A 251 -36.40 30.55 48.11
C GLU A 251 -35.30 29.48 48.42
N GLN A 252 -34.63 29.67 49.57
CA GLN A 252 -34.15 28.69 50.57
C GLN A 252 -33.11 27.56 50.26
N ALA A 253 -32.01 27.62 51.02
CA ALA A 253 -31.13 26.51 51.46
C ALA A 253 -31.62 25.96 52.83
N PRO A 254 -30.98 24.99 53.55
CA PRO A 254 -29.70 24.28 53.35
C PRO A 254 -29.81 22.73 53.62
N LEU A 255 -28.82 21.86 53.39
CA LEU A 255 -27.67 21.49 54.26
C LEU A 255 -26.96 20.23 53.67
N PRO A 256 -25.73 19.88 54.13
CA PRO A 256 -24.78 19.03 53.41
C PRO A 256 -24.85 17.54 53.83
N VAL A 257 -24.35 16.66 52.98
CA VAL A 257 -23.92 15.31 53.40
C VAL A 257 -22.55 15.00 52.79
N ARG A 258 -21.59 14.75 53.68
CA ARG A 258 -20.38 13.93 53.51
C ARG A 258 -20.39 12.94 54.69
N PRO A 259 -19.79 11.74 54.61
CA PRO A 259 -18.60 11.36 53.82
C PRO A 259 -18.90 10.68 52.49
#